data_AF-A0A7Y0FK29-F1
#
_entry.id   AF-A0A7Y0FK29-F1
#
_cell.length_a   1.000
_cell.length_b   1.000
_cell.length_c   1.000
_cell.angle_alpha   90.00
_cell.angle_beta   90.00
_cell.angle_gamma   90.00
#
_symmetry.space_group_name_H-M   'P 1'
#
loop_
_entity.id
_entity.type
_entity.pdbx_description
1 polymer ?
#
loop_
_entity_poly.entity_id
_entity_poly.type
_entity_poly.pdbx_seq_one_letter_code
_entity_poly.pdbx_strand_id
1 'polypeptide(L)'
;MQGQITLSKKERHYQFLYLIVMLFAALIFLGIIFLKGYDSPFSDEDIVSVQSLEEKAKFDQKQKQSFKVLDSTFSMINRLTDEAPQPFEENNIVYGINDVVSFFQNGENINDIRKDAYPQIAKFYKMYFNDKKVVSSKTENIKSFEKQFDECSIGFKEKKSQLFQRETALKSRSQ
;
A
#
# COMPACT_ATOMS: atom_id res chain seq x y z
N MET A 1 6.61 75.33 47.01
CA MET A 1 7.08 76.56 46.34
C MET A 1 7.02 76.33 44.83
N GLN A 2 6.02 76.88 44.16
CA GLN A 2 5.87 76.80 42.70
C GLN A 2 6.75 77.86 42.07
N GLY A 3 7.97 77.48 41.67
CA GLY A 3 8.82 78.34 40.86
C GLY A 3 8.25 78.41 39.45
N GLN A 4 7.68 79.56 39.08
CA GLN A 4 7.40 79.87 37.68
C GLN A 4 8.74 79.95 36.93
N ILE A 5 9.16 78.85 36.31
CA ILE A 5 10.28 78.87 35.38
C ILE A 5 9.75 79.44 34.06
N THR A 6 9.94 80.74 33.84
CA THR A 6 9.77 81.36 32.53
C THR A 6 10.94 80.94 31.62
N LEU A 7 10.96 79.68 31.17
CA LEU A 7 11.93 79.21 30.19
C LEU A 7 11.68 79.86 28.84
N SER A 8 12.76 80.33 28.22
CA SER A 8 12.75 80.90 26.87
C SER A 8 12.22 79.86 25.85
N LYS A 9 11.52 80.29 24.81
CA LYS A 9 10.93 79.41 23.76
C LYS A 9 11.93 78.37 23.21
N LYS A 10 13.22 78.70 23.19
CA LYS A 10 14.30 77.80 22.75
C LYS A 10 14.54 76.65 23.73
N GLU A 11 14.59 76.91 25.04
CA GLU A 11 14.87 75.89 26.06
C GLU A 11 13.73 74.88 26.19
N ARG A 12 12.47 75.35 26.05
CA ARG A 12 11.29 74.47 25.99
C ARG A 12 11.35 73.50 24.80
N HIS A 13 11.91 73.92 23.67
CA HIS A 13 12.05 73.04 22.50
C HIS A 13 13.10 71.95 22.72
N TYR A 14 14.23 72.28 23.35
CA TYR A 14 15.24 71.29 23.73
C TYR A 14 14.73 70.30 24.77
N GLN A 15 13.98 70.77 25.77
CA GLN A 15 13.38 69.88 26.77
C GLN A 15 12.31 68.96 26.17
N PHE A 16 11.54 69.46 25.20
CA PHE A 16 10.56 68.66 24.46
C PHE A 16 11.23 67.58 23.60
N LEU A 17 12.30 67.93 22.86
CA LEU A 17 13.08 66.96 22.09
C LEU A 17 13.72 65.90 22.98
N TYR A 18 14.25 66.28 24.14
CA TYR A 18 14.81 65.35 25.11
C TYR A 18 13.78 64.33 25.59
N LEU A 19 12.56 64.78 25.91
CA LEU A 19 11.46 63.89 26.32
C LEU A 19 11.03 62.94 25.19
N ILE A 20 11.03 63.40 23.94
CA ILE A 20 10.74 62.54 22.77
C ILE A 20 11.81 61.45 22.64
N VAL A 21 13.09 61.80 22.73
CA VAL A 21 14.19 60.83 22.63
C VAL A 21 14.12 59.81 23.77
N MET A 22 13.85 60.26 25.00
CA MET A 22 13.64 59.37 26.15
C MET A 22 12.45 58.42 25.95
N LEU A 23 11.34 58.91 25.40
CA LEU A 23 10.18 58.08 25.09
C LEU A 23 10.51 57.00 24.06
N PHE A 24 11.18 57.37 22.96
CA PHE A 24 11.61 56.41 21.95
C PHE A 24 12.59 55.37 22.51
N ALA A 25 13.54 55.80 23.34
CA ALA A 25 14.46 54.88 24.02
C ALA A 25 13.70 53.88 24.92
N ALA A 26 12.73 54.36 25.70
CA ALA A 26 11.90 53.51 26.55
C ALA A 26 11.07 52.50 25.74
N LEU A 27 10.47 52.93 24.63
CA LEU A 27 9.71 52.04 23.74
C LEU A 27 10.59 50.98 23.09
N ILE A 28 11.81 51.34 22.67
CA ILE A 28 12.78 50.38 22.11
C ILE A 28 13.19 49.36 23.18
N PHE A 29 13.51 49.82 24.40
CA PHE A 29 13.86 48.92 25.50
C PHE A 29 12.73 47.96 25.86
N LEU A 30 11.49 48.46 25.95
CA LEU A 30 10.31 47.61 26.19
C LEU A 30 10.11 46.62 25.04
N GLY A 31 10.25 47.07 23.79
CA GLY A 31 10.16 46.20 22.61
C GLY A 31 11.17 45.05 22.65
N ILE A 32 12.44 45.33 22.99
CA ILE A 32 13.48 44.29 23.12
C ILE A 32 13.15 43.32 24.26
N ILE A 33 12.71 43.82 25.42
CA ILE A 33 12.38 42.98 26.58
C ILE A 33 11.20 42.04 26.27
N PHE A 34 10.14 42.56 25.62
CA PHE A 34 8.98 41.76 25.26
C PHE A 34 9.25 40.76 24.13
N LEU A 35 10.07 41.13 23.14
CA LEU A 35 10.37 40.25 22.00
C LEU A 35 11.40 39.16 22.33
N LYS A 36 12.23 39.34 23.37
CA LYS A 36 13.25 38.36 23.76
C LYS A 36 12.68 37.05 24.34
N GLY A 37 11.43 37.06 24.80
CA GLY A 37 10.73 35.88 25.34
C GLY A 37 9.57 35.38 24.47
N TYR A 38 9.42 35.89 23.25
CA TYR A 38 8.36 35.46 22.34
C TYR A 38 8.90 34.37 21.43
N ASP A 39 8.58 33.11 21.74
CA ASP A 39 8.84 32.00 20.83
C ASP A 39 8.03 32.20 19.55
N SER A 40 8.71 32.12 18.40
CA SER A 40 8.09 32.32 17.09
C SER A 40 6.90 31.38 16.91
N PRO A 41 5.71 31.87 16.51
CA PRO A 41 4.57 31.02 16.17
C PRO A 41 4.80 30.23 14.88
N PHE A 42 5.92 30.47 14.20
CA PHE A 42 6.49 29.60 13.18
C PHE A 42 7.61 28.81 13.83
N SER A 43 7.23 27.81 14.61
CA SER A 43 8.17 26.89 15.25
C SER A 43 8.60 25.81 14.24
N ASP A 44 9.77 25.20 14.44
CA ASP A 44 10.25 24.10 13.58
C ASP A 44 9.25 22.92 13.55
N GLU A 45 8.43 22.76 14.59
CA GLU A 45 7.38 21.74 14.69
C GLU A 45 6.28 21.94 13.63
N ASP A 46 5.88 23.19 13.37
CA ASP A 46 4.89 23.52 12.34
C ASP A 46 5.44 23.18 10.94
N ILE A 47 6.72 23.44 10.69
CA ILE A 47 7.38 23.12 9.42
C ILE A 47 7.42 21.60 9.19
N VAL A 48 7.77 20.81 10.21
CA VAL A 48 7.78 19.34 10.14
C VAL A 48 6.37 18.79 9.91
N SER A 49 5.36 19.35 10.59
CA SER A 49 3.97 18.93 10.40
C SER A 49 3.49 19.18 8.97
N VAL A 50 3.79 20.36 8.39
CA VAL A 50 3.45 20.71 7.01
C VAL A 50 4.15 19.79 6.01
N GLN A 51 5.44 19.51 6.20
CA GLN A 51 6.17 18.55 5.35
C GLN A 51 5.56 17.14 5.42
N SER A 52 5.17 16.69 6.60
CA SER A 52 4.53 15.38 6.78
C SER A 52 3.16 15.29 6.08
N LEU A 53 2.40 16.39 6.06
CA LEU A 53 1.12 16.48 5.36
C LEU A 53 1.32 16.44 3.84
N GLU A 54 2.34 17.13 3.34
CA GLU A 54 2.70 17.09 1.92
C GLU A 54 3.09 15.67 1.48
N GLU A 55 3.92 14.97 2.26
CA GLU A 55 4.29 13.57 1.98
C GLU A 55 3.08 12.63 1.99
N LYS A 56 2.14 12.80 2.92
CA LYS A 56 0.88 12.04 2.94
C LYS A 56 0.03 12.31 1.70
N ALA A 57 -0.06 13.57 1.27
CA ALA A 57 -0.81 13.93 0.08
C ALA A 57 -0.20 13.32 -1.19
N LYS A 58 1.13 13.34 -1.32
CA LYS A 58 1.86 12.66 -2.41
C LYS A 58 1.60 11.16 -2.40
N PHE A 59 1.67 10.53 -1.22
CA PHE A 59 1.33 9.11 -1.08
C PHE A 59 -0.10 8.82 -1.54
N ASP A 60 -1.09 9.58 -1.06
CA ASP A 60 -2.50 9.34 -1.38
C ASP A 60 -2.78 9.52 -2.88
N GLN A 61 -2.12 10.48 -3.54
CA GLN A 61 -2.19 10.64 -4.99
C GLN A 61 -1.62 9.44 -5.73
N LYS A 62 -0.43 8.96 -5.33
CA LYS A 62 0.21 7.79 -5.94
C LYS A 62 -0.53 6.49 -5.63
N GLN A 63 -1.14 6.37 -4.46
CA GLN A 63 -1.98 5.23 -4.08
C GLN A 63 -3.21 5.11 -4.99
N LYS A 64 -3.84 6.22 -5.40
CA LYS A 64 -4.96 6.17 -6.37
C LYS A 64 -4.54 5.54 -7.70
N GLN A 65 -3.29 5.75 -8.13
CA GLN A 65 -2.75 5.15 -9.35
C GLN A 65 -2.45 3.66 -9.15
N SER A 66 -1.99 3.28 -7.94
CA SER A 66 -1.68 1.89 -7.60
C SER A 66 -2.91 0.99 -7.57
N PHE A 67 -4.06 1.57 -7.19
CA PHE A 67 -5.30 0.84 -6.99
C PHE A 67 -5.68 0.00 -8.20
N LYS A 68 -5.51 0.55 -9.41
CA LYS A 68 -5.78 -0.18 -10.66
C LYS A 68 -4.93 -1.45 -10.79
N VAL A 69 -3.64 -1.38 -10.47
CA VAL A 69 -2.71 -2.52 -10.56
C VAL A 69 -3.02 -3.54 -9.47
N LEU A 70 -3.32 -3.08 -8.26
CA LEU A 70 -3.69 -3.95 -7.14
C LEU A 70 -4.96 -4.75 -7.43
N ASP A 71 -6.02 -4.06 -7.87
CA ASP A 71 -7.33 -4.67 -8.15
C ASP A 71 -7.28 -5.57 -9.39
N SER A 72 -6.64 -5.12 -10.47
CA SER A 72 -6.51 -5.94 -11.68
C SER A 72 -5.72 -7.22 -11.42
N THR A 73 -4.60 -7.14 -10.69
CA THR A 73 -3.78 -8.30 -10.33
C THR A 73 -4.57 -9.27 -9.46
N PHE A 74 -5.27 -8.76 -8.44
CA PHE A 74 -6.13 -9.60 -7.60
C PHE A 74 -7.24 -10.27 -8.40
N SER A 75 -7.93 -9.52 -9.26
CA SER A 75 -8.98 -10.06 -10.13
C SER A 75 -8.45 -11.11 -11.09
N MET A 76 -7.24 -10.97 -11.63
CA MET A 76 -6.62 -11.99 -12.50
C MET A 76 -6.39 -13.28 -11.72
N ILE A 77 -5.84 -13.21 -10.51
CA ILE A 77 -5.64 -14.38 -9.65
C ILE A 77 -6.98 -15.02 -9.27
N ASN A 78 -7.99 -14.20 -8.96
CA ASN A 78 -9.29 -14.70 -8.52
C ASN A 78 -10.08 -15.41 -9.62
N ARG A 79 -9.86 -15.03 -10.90
CA ARG A 79 -10.48 -15.66 -12.07
C ARG A 79 -9.91 -17.04 -12.39
N LEU A 80 -8.79 -17.42 -11.78
CA LEU A 80 -8.24 -18.77 -11.93
C LEU A 80 -9.26 -19.81 -11.45
N THR A 81 -9.64 -20.69 -12.38
CA THR A 81 -10.56 -21.79 -12.16
C THR A 81 -9.80 -23.04 -11.70
N ASP A 82 -10.51 -24.16 -11.61
CA ASP A 82 -9.92 -25.46 -11.27
C ASP A 82 -9.12 -26.08 -12.43
N GLU A 83 -9.09 -25.43 -13.60
CA GLU A 83 -8.35 -25.87 -14.77
C GLU A 83 -6.95 -25.23 -14.79
N ALA A 84 -5.98 -25.96 -15.34
CA ALA A 84 -4.60 -25.47 -15.39
C ALA A 84 -4.54 -24.15 -16.19
N PRO A 85 -4.06 -23.05 -15.60
CA PRO A 85 -4.01 -21.77 -16.30
C PRO A 85 -3.11 -21.83 -17.51
N GLN A 86 -3.47 -21.08 -18.54
CA GLN A 86 -2.63 -20.96 -19.73
C GLN A 86 -1.33 -20.22 -19.36
N PRO A 87 -0.17 -20.58 -19.95
CA PRO A 87 1.11 -19.93 -19.64
C PRO A 87 1.08 -18.40 -19.80
N PHE A 88 0.27 -17.89 -20.73
CA PHE A 88 0.09 -16.45 -20.91
C PHE A 88 -0.58 -15.79 -19.69
N GLU A 89 -1.61 -16.41 -19.12
CA GLU A 89 -2.30 -15.90 -17.93
C GLU A 89 -1.39 -15.95 -16.70
N GLU A 90 -0.62 -17.02 -16.54
CA GLU A 90 0.37 -17.13 -15.47
C GLU A 90 1.40 -16.00 -15.55
N ASN A 91 1.95 -15.76 -16.75
CA ASN A 91 2.93 -14.70 -16.95
C ASN A 91 2.33 -13.32 -16.64
N ASN A 92 1.10 -13.04 -17.07
CA ASN A 92 0.43 -11.77 -16.77
C ASN A 92 0.22 -11.55 -15.26
N ILE A 93 -0.13 -12.60 -14.52
CA ILE A 93 -0.25 -12.54 -13.06
C ILE A 93 1.12 -12.28 -12.43
N VAL A 94 2.17 -12.97 -12.88
CA VAL A 94 3.54 -12.77 -12.36
C VAL A 94 4.02 -11.34 -12.63
N TYR A 95 3.77 -10.79 -13.81
CA TYR A 95 4.08 -9.39 -14.12
C TYR A 95 3.29 -8.44 -13.22
N GLY A 96 1.98 -8.65 -13.05
CA GLY A 96 1.16 -7.83 -12.14
C GLY A 96 1.66 -7.86 -10.70
N ILE A 97 2.09 -9.03 -10.19
CA ILE A 97 2.69 -9.14 -8.85
C ILE A 97 3.99 -8.35 -8.76
N ASN A 98 4.85 -8.41 -9.78
CA ASN A 98 6.11 -7.65 -9.82
C ASN A 98 5.86 -6.14 -9.93
N ASP A 99 4.83 -5.73 -10.65
CA ASP A 99 4.41 -4.33 -10.73
C ASP A 99 3.97 -3.83 -9.35
N VAL A 100 3.22 -4.64 -8.58
CA VAL A 100 2.85 -4.30 -7.19
C VAL A 100 4.09 -4.15 -6.29
N VAL A 101 5.07 -5.05 -6.38
CA VAL A 101 6.34 -4.95 -5.61
C VAL A 101 7.06 -3.65 -5.93
N SER A 102 7.18 -3.34 -7.22
CA SER A 102 8.02 -2.26 -7.72
C SER A 102 7.34 -0.89 -7.73
N PHE A 103 6.02 -0.83 -7.49
CA PHE A 103 5.21 0.37 -7.64
C PHE A 103 5.72 1.58 -6.84
N PHE A 104 6.19 1.36 -5.61
CA PHE A 104 6.82 2.39 -4.77
C PHE A 104 8.36 2.31 -4.76
N GLN A 105 8.96 1.32 -5.39
CA GLN A 105 10.43 1.17 -5.48
C GLN A 105 11.01 1.97 -6.65
N ASN A 106 10.26 2.07 -7.75
CA ASN A 106 10.67 2.78 -8.96
C ASN A 106 10.00 4.17 -8.99
N GLY A 107 10.63 5.20 -8.43
CA GLY A 107 10.17 6.59 -8.60
C GLY A 107 10.48 7.53 -7.43
N GLU A 108 9.65 8.58 -7.29
CA GLU A 108 9.74 9.60 -6.24
C GLU A 108 9.90 8.98 -4.84
N ASN A 109 10.88 9.50 -4.09
CA ASN A 109 11.14 9.15 -2.70
C ASN A 109 10.00 9.65 -1.81
N ILE A 110 8.89 8.93 -1.78
CA ILE A 110 7.80 9.17 -0.83
C ILE A 110 8.23 8.59 0.52
N ASN A 111 8.27 9.44 1.54
CA ASN A 111 8.68 9.07 2.90
C ASN A 111 7.46 8.75 3.78
N ASP A 112 6.58 7.87 3.29
CA ASP A 112 5.41 7.38 4.03
C ASP A 112 5.56 5.88 4.30
N ILE A 113 5.38 5.47 5.56
CA ILE A 113 5.49 4.08 6.02
C ILE A 113 4.52 3.12 5.33
N ARG A 114 3.38 3.62 4.81
CA ARG A 114 2.36 2.80 4.14
C ARG A 114 2.88 2.18 2.84
N LYS A 115 3.94 2.73 2.25
CA LYS A 115 4.58 2.14 1.06
C LYS A 115 5.14 0.74 1.33
N ASP A 116 5.53 0.45 2.57
CA ASP A 116 6.12 -0.82 2.97
C ASP A 116 5.10 -1.97 2.98
N ALA A 117 3.80 -1.66 2.87
CA ALA A 117 2.75 -2.65 2.70
C ALA A 117 2.78 -3.31 1.31
N TYR A 118 3.24 -2.62 0.26
CA TYR A 118 3.18 -3.12 -1.12
C TYR A 118 3.96 -4.42 -1.35
N PRO A 119 5.22 -4.55 -0.86
CA PRO A 119 5.92 -5.83 -0.88
C PRO A 119 5.18 -6.95 -0.14
N GLN A 120 4.45 -6.63 0.94
CA GLN A 120 3.67 -7.63 1.68
C GLN A 120 2.41 -8.06 0.91
N ILE A 121 1.73 -7.12 0.26
CA ILE A 121 0.58 -7.40 -0.61
C ILE A 121 1.02 -8.30 -1.78
N ALA A 122 2.17 -8.01 -2.39
CA ALA A 122 2.71 -8.86 -3.46
C ALA A 122 3.07 -10.27 -2.98
N LYS A 123 3.62 -10.42 -1.77
CA LYS A 123 3.85 -11.75 -1.16
C LYS A 123 2.53 -12.50 -0.98
N PHE A 124 1.49 -11.82 -0.49
CA PHE A 124 0.16 -12.40 -0.36
C PHE A 124 -0.39 -12.84 -1.71
N TYR A 125 -0.30 -12.01 -2.75
CA TYR A 125 -0.73 -12.37 -4.12
C TYR A 125 0.04 -13.58 -4.66
N LYS A 126 1.36 -13.64 -4.45
CA LYS A 126 2.17 -14.79 -4.85
C LYS A 126 1.74 -16.07 -4.13
N MET A 127 1.47 -16.00 -2.83
CA MET A 127 0.96 -17.13 -2.05
C MET A 127 -0.41 -17.58 -2.57
N TYR A 128 -1.34 -16.64 -2.73
CA TYR A 128 -2.70 -16.92 -3.21
C TYR A 128 -2.70 -17.54 -4.62
N PHE A 129 -1.84 -17.04 -5.51
CA PHE A 129 -1.65 -17.60 -6.84
C PHE A 129 -1.12 -19.05 -6.80
N ASN A 130 -0.11 -19.31 -5.95
CA ASN A 130 0.42 -20.66 -5.79
C ASN A 130 -0.63 -21.63 -5.24
N ASP A 131 -1.44 -21.20 -4.27
CA ASP A 131 -2.52 -22.02 -3.71
C ASP A 131 -3.55 -22.37 -4.79
N LYS A 132 -3.94 -21.39 -5.63
CA LYS A 132 -4.82 -21.63 -6.78
C LYS A 132 -4.24 -22.65 -7.76
N LYS A 133 -2.94 -22.58 -8.08
CA LYS A 133 -2.27 -23.57 -8.93
C LYS A 133 -2.28 -24.98 -8.32
N VAL A 134 -2.05 -25.08 -7.02
CA VAL A 134 -2.10 -26.36 -6.31
C VAL A 134 -3.51 -26.95 -6.33
N VAL A 135 -4.53 -26.13 -6.09
CA VAL A 135 -5.94 -26.56 -6.16
C VAL A 135 -6.28 -27.06 -7.56
N SER A 136 -5.95 -26.30 -8.60
CA SER A 136 -6.20 -26.69 -9.98
C SER A 136 -5.54 -28.02 -10.33
N SER A 137 -4.24 -28.18 -10.05
CA SER A 137 -3.52 -29.43 -10.33
C SER A 137 -4.11 -30.62 -9.57
N LYS A 138 -4.52 -30.44 -8.31
CA LYS A 138 -5.17 -31.50 -7.53
C LYS A 138 -6.54 -31.86 -8.12
N THR A 139 -7.33 -30.89 -8.51
CA THR A 139 -8.65 -31.12 -9.12
C THR A 139 -8.53 -31.85 -10.46
N GLU A 140 -7.55 -31.48 -11.29
CA GLU A 140 -7.27 -32.19 -12.54
C GLU A 140 -6.85 -33.64 -12.29
N ASN A 141 -5.97 -33.88 -11.32
CA ASN A 141 -5.56 -35.22 -10.93
C ASN A 141 -6.75 -36.07 -10.44
N ILE A 142 -7.63 -35.50 -9.61
CA ILE A 142 -8.84 -36.19 -9.14
C ILE A 142 -9.71 -36.61 -10.33
N LYS A 143 -10.01 -35.68 -11.25
CA LYS A 143 -10.80 -35.99 -12.46
C LYS A 143 -10.16 -37.11 -13.30
N SER A 144 -8.84 -37.09 -13.44
CA SER A 144 -8.09 -38.13 -14.16
C SER A 144 -8.17 -39.48 -13.46
N PHE A 145 -8.02 -39.53 -12.14
CA PHE A 145 -8.10 -40.77 -11.37
C PHE A 145 -9.52 -41.34 -11.32
N GLU A 146 -10.55 -40.50 -11.21
CA GLU A 146 -11.95 -40.91 -11.30
C GLU A 146 -12.22 -41.59 -12.65
N LYS A 147 -11.79 -40.96 -13.75
CA LYS A 147 -11.93 -41.53 -15.09
C LYS A 147 -11.21 -42.88 -15.23
N GLN A 148 -9.96 -42.98 -14.77
CA GLN A 148 -9.19 -44.23 -14.81
C GLN A 148 -9.84 -45.33 -13.96
N PHE A 149 -10.39 -44.96 -12.79
CA PHE A 149 -11.12 -45.88 -11.93
C PHE A 149 -12.37 -46.41 -12.62
N ASP A 150 -13.16 -45.54 -13.24
CA ASP A 150 -14.38 -45.93 -13.96
C ASP A 150 -14.06 -46.85 -15.15
N GLU A 151 -13.05 -46.51 -15.95
CA GLU A 151 -12.57 -47.35 -17.06
C GLU A 151 -12.10 -48.73 -16.58
N CYS A 152 -11.35 -48.77 -15.47
CA CYS A 152 -10.90 -50.03 -14.86
C CYS A 152 -12.07 -50.86 -14.31
N SER A 153 -13.04 -50.21 -13.66
CA SER A 153 -14.24 -50.85 -13.09
C SER A 153 -15.12 -51.47 -14.17
N ILE A 154 -15.33 -50.76 -15.28
CA ILE A 154 -16.04 -51.26 -16.46
C ILE A 154 -15.29 -52.45 -17.07
N GLY A 155 -14.00 -52.29 -17.36
CA GLY A 155 -13.17 -53.35 -17.94
C GLY A 155 -13.09 -54.60 -17.05
N PHE A 156 -13.08 -54.44 -15.73
CA PHE A 156 -13.14 -55.54 -14.77
C PHE A 156 -14.48 -56.29 -14.86
N LYS A 157 -15.61 -55.58 -14.87
CA LYS A 157 -16.95 -56.17 -15.02
C LYS A 157 -17.08 -56.94 -16.33
N GLU A 158 -16.62 -56.37 -17.44
CA GLU A 158 -16.63 -57.01 -18.76
C GLU A 158 -15.78 -58.29 -18.79
N LYS A 159 -14.53 -58.23 -18.32
CA LYS A 159 -13.66 -59.40 -18.26
C LYS A 159 -14.22 -60.50 -17.35
N LYS A 160 -14.81 -60.14 -16.22
CA LYS A 160 -15.48 -61.10 -15.33
C LYS A 160 -16.64 -61.80 -16.03
N SER A 161 -17.47 -61.05 -16.77
CA SER A 161 -18.57 -61.60 -17.57
C SER A 161 -18.06 -62.55 -18.67
N GLN A 162 -17.04 -62.14 -19.41
CA GLN A 162 -16.43 -62.97 -20.46
C GLN A 162 -15.83 -64.27 -19.93
N LEU A 163 -15.14 -64.23 -18.78
CA LEU A 163 -14.59 -65.41 -18.13
C LEU A 163 -15.71 -66.37 -17.71
N PHE A 164 -16.76 -65.86 -17.08
CA PHE A 164 -17.90 -66.68 -16.67
C PHE A 164 -18.60 -67.36 -17.86
N GLN A 165 -18.82 -66.63 -18.96
CA GLN A 165 -19.37 -67.19 -20.20
C GLN A 165 -18.47 -68.28 -20.78
N ARG A 166 -17.15 -68.04 -20.81
CA ARG A 166 -16.16 -69.01 -21.32
C ARG A 166 -16.12 -70.29 -20.48
N GLU A 167 -16.12 -70.17 -19.15
CA GLU A 167 -16.15 -71.33 -18.24
C GLU A 167 -17.43 -72.15 -18.41
N THR A 168 -18.58 -71.47 -18.55
CA THR A 168 -19.87 -72.12 -18.78
C THR A 168 -19.86 -72.90 -20.11
N ALA A 169 -19.36 -72.29 -21.18
CA ALA A 169 -19.25 -72.93 -22.50
C ALA A 169 -18.23 -74.10 -22.53
N LEU A 170 -17.17 -74.04 -21.72
CA LEU A 170 -16.23 -75.16 -21.57
C LEU A 170 -16.90 -76.33 -20.84
N LYS A 171 -17.59 -76.07 -19.73
CA LYS A 171 -18.32 -77.10 -18.97
C LYS A 171 -19.38 -77.81 -19.82
N SER A 172 -20.11 -77.08 -20.65
CA SER A 172 -21.13 -77.65 -21.54
C SER A 172 -20.57 -78.50 -22.68
N ARG A 173 -19.27 -78.38 -23.01
CA ARG A 173 -18.60 -79.21 -24.03
C ARG A 173 -17.93 -80.45 -23.45
N SER A 174 -17.74 -80.50 -22.14
CA SER A 174 -17.13 -81.62 -21.41
C SER A 174 -18.14 -82.60 -20.79
N GLN A 175 -19.44 -82.35 -20.96
CA GLN A 175 -20.54 -83.28 -20.67
C GLN A 175 -21.07 -83.85 -21.99
#